data_AF-A0A0C1MEF1-F1
#
_entry.id   AF-A0A0C1MEF1-F1
#
_cell.length_a   1.000
_cell.length_b   1.000
_cell.length_c   1.000
_cell.angle_alpha   90.00
_cell.angle_beta   90.00
_cell.angle_gamma   90.00
#
_symmetry.space_group_name_H-M   'P 1'
#
loop_
_entity.id
_entity.type
_entity.pdbx_description
1 polymer ?
#
loop_
_entity_poly.entity_id
_entity_poly.type
_entity_poly.pdbx_seq_one_letter_code
_entity_poly.pdbx_strand_id
1 'polypeptide(L)'
;MDIKKIRNYLMIAVVACQIALLTWESLNGGVVTHHFLAQEDMPGLSNWWGLLILPMLVWLTAYGIEHRSKQIEDEQSRLAFHTVAARSFVGMLLISLIQSTIFSLGYSSIAASLLLVIAFIALFLPLYRIEAIVGYVLGGAYFTGPMLPFVGVVLFVIVSVVAHFGIKPLIVRLKAPKVISE
;
A
#
# COMPACT_ATOMS: atom_id res chain seq x y z
N MET A 1 -5.35 -3.82 23.94
CA MET A 1 -6.32 -4.14 22.87
C MET A 1 -5.85 -5.41 22.17
N ASP A 2 -6.70 -6.42 21.99
CA ASP A 2 -6.29 -7.70 21.40
C ASP A 2 -6.22 -7.60 19.87
N ILE A 3 -5.01 -7.59 19.31
CA ILE A 3 -4.77 -7.42 17.88
C ILE A 3 -5.44 -8.51 17.03
N LYS A 4 -5.62 -9.73 17.57
CA LYS A 4 -6.30 -10.82 16.87
C LYS A 4 -7.79 -10.53 16.74
N LYS A 5 -8.42 -9.99 17.79
CA LYS A 5 -9.84 -9.58 17.76
C LYS A 5 -10.05 -8.46 16.75
N ILE A 6 -9.22 -7.41 16.79
CA ILE A 6 -9.32 -6.29 15.83
C ILE A 6 -9.16 -6.79 14.40
N ARG A 7 -8.12 -7.60 14.14
CA ARG A 7 -7.88 -8.21 12.82
C ARG A 7 -9.10 -8.96 12.32
N ASN A 8 -9.73 -9.78 13.17
CA ASN A 8 -10.91 -10.55 12.78
C ASN A 8 -12.11 -9.63 12.47
N TYR A 9 -12.37 -8.61 13.29
CA TYR A 9 -13.41 -7.62 12.99
C TYR A 9 -13.14 -6.88 11.69
N LEU A 10 -11.90 -6.44 11.45
CA LEU A 10 -11.51 -5.79 10.21
C LEU A 10 -11.63 -6.72 9.01
N MET A 11 -11.24 -8.00 9.12
CA MET A 11 -11.39 -8.98 8.05
C MET A 11 -12.86 -9.16 7.66
N ILE A 12 -13.75 -9.34 8.64
CA ILE A 12 -15.19 -9.46 8.40
C ILE A 12 -15.72 -8.18 7.74
N ALA A 13 -15.34 -7.01 8.27
CA ALA A 13 -15.79 -5.74 7.75
C ALA A 13 -15.35 -5.51 6.29
N VAL A 14 -14.08 -5.72 5.96
CA VAL A 14 -13.59 -5.50 4.58
C VAL A 14 -14.21 -6.48 3.59
N VAL A 15 -14.40 -7.75 3.97
CA VAL A 15 -15.07 -8.74 3.11
C VAL A 15 -16.54 -8.37 2.90
N ALA A 16 -17.26 -8.03 3.97
CA ALA A 16 -18.66 -7.64 3.88
C ALA A 16 -18.85 -6.38 3.01
N CYS A 17 -18.03 -5.35 3.22
CA CYS A 17 -18.06 -4.14 2.40
C CYS A 17 -17.74 -4.43 0.93
N GLN A 18 -16.74 -5.27 0.65
CA GLN A 18 -16.38 -5.62 -0.73
C GLN A 18 -17.48 -6.43 -1.42
N ILE A 19 -18.13 -7.37 -0.73
CA ILE A 19 -19.27 -8.11 -1.28
C ILE A 19 -20.44 -7.17 -1.56
N ALA A 20 -20.74 -6.24 -0.64
CA ALA A 20 -21.80 -5.25 -0.84
C ALA A 20 -21.53 -4.38 -2.07
N LEU A 21 -20.29 -3.90 -2.24
CA LEU A 21 -19.86 -3.14 -3.41
C LEU A 21 -20.01 -3.95 -4.71
N LEU A 22 -19.49 -5.18 -4.75
CA LEU A 22 -19.56 -6.03 -5.94
C LEU A 22 -21.01 -6.41 -6.29
N THR A 23 -21.86 -6.61 -5.28
CA THR A 23 -23.29 -6.85 -5.48
C THR A 23 -23.95 -5.62 -6.10
N TRP A 24 -23.64 -4.43 -5.57
CA TRP A 24 -24.14 -3.17 -6.14
C TRP A 24 -23.70 -2.99 -7.60
N GLU A 25 -22.42 -3.19 -7.91
CA GLU A 25 -21.90 -3.12 -9.29
C GLU A 25 -22.60 -4.13 -10.20
N SER A 26 -22.73 -5.38 -9.75
CA SER A 26 -23.39 -6.46 -10.51
C SER A 26 -24.85 -6.12 -10.85
N LEU A 27 -25.57 -5.44 -9.95
CA LEU A 27 -26.95 -5.02 -10.17
C LEU A 27 -27.06 -3.76 -11.06
N ASN A 28 -26.01 -2.94 -11.16
CA ASN A 28 -26.01 -1.65 -11.86
C ASN A 28 -25.19 -1.66 -13.17
N GLY A 29 -25.08 -2.81 -13.84
CA GLY A 29 -24.42 -2.90 -15.15
C GLY A 29 -23.16 -3.78 -15.19
N GLY A 30 -22.85 -4.48 -14.10
CA GLY A 30 -21.75 -5.44 -14.02
C GLY A 30 -20.57 -4.94 -13.19
N VAL A 31 -19.68 -5.86 -12.81
CA VAL A 31 -18.49 -5.54 -12.01
C VAL A 31 -17.51 -4.71 -12.81
N VAL A 32 -17.08 -3.58 -12.24
CA VAL A 32 -16.21 -2.62 -12.92
C VAL A 32 -14.87 -3.29 -13.22
N THR A 33 -14.43 -3.12 -14.47
CA THR A 33 -13.16 -3.64 -14.96
C THR A 33 -12.39 -2.51 -15.65
N HIS A 34 -11.21 -2.21 -15.14
CA HIS A 34 -10.33 -1.19 -15.68
C HIS A 34 -9.28 -1.82 -16.57
N HIS A 35 -9.15 -1.38 -17.81
CA HIS A 35 -8.09 -1.88 -18.69
C HIS A 35 -6.74 -1.22 -18.36
N PHE A 36 -5.67 -2.00 -18.46
CA PHE A 36 -4.33 -1.53 -18.18
C PHE A 36 -3.98 -0.33 -19.09
N LEU A 37 -3.35 0.71 -18.53
CA LEU A 37 -3.00 1.96 -19.24
C LEU A 37 -4.17 2.64 -19.97
N ALA A 38 -5.42 2.36 -19.60
CA ALA A 38 -6.62 2.80 -20.30
C ALA A 38 -6.68 2.38 -21.78
N GLN A 39 -6.03 1.26 -22.12
CA GLN A 39 -6.03 0.68 -23.46
C GLN A 39 -6.93 -0.56 -23.49
N GLU A 40 -8.00 -0.52 -24.28
CA GLU A 40 -9.04 -1.57 -24.31
C GLU A 40 -8.53 -2.94 -24.79
N ASP A 41 -7.42 -2.98 -25.52
CA ASP A 41 -6.76 -4.20 -26.00
C ASP A 41 -5.88 -4.87 -24.94
N MET A 42 -5.67 -4.23 -23.78
CA MET A 42 -4.88 -4.76 -22.68
C MET A 42 -5.73 -5.53 -21.64
N PRO A 43 -5.14 -6.43 -20.84
CA PRO A 43 -5.89 -7.20 -19.85
C PRO A 43 -6.67 -6.31 -18.88
N GLY A 44 -7.95 -6.65 -18.68
CA GLY A 44 -8.84 -5.99 -17.74
C GLY A 44 -8.55 -6.36 -16.28
N LEU A 45 -8.49 -5.35 -15.43
CA LEU A 45 -8.32 -5.45 -13.99
C LEU A 45 -9.67 -5.22 -13.31
N SER A 46 -10.30 -6.32 -12.89
CA SER A 46 -11.63 -6.30 -12.29
C SER A 46 -11.62 -6.08 -10.77
N ASN A 47 -12.65 -5.43 -10.25
CA ASN A 47 -12.85 -5.23 -8.81
C ASN A 47 -13.03 -6.54 -8.02
N TRP A 48 -13.27 -7.67 -8.69
CA TRP A 48 -13.26 -9.01 -8.05
C TRP A 48 -12.00 -9.29 -7.24
N TRP A 49 -10.85 -8.77 -7.68
CA TRP A 49 -9.58 -8.90 -6.96
C TRP A 49 -9.62 -8.31 -5.55
N GLY A 50 -10.55 -7.39 -5.27
CA GLY A 50 -10.76 -6.83 -3.94
C GLY A 50 -11.07 -7.87 -2.86
N LEU A 51 -11.74 -8.97 -3.21
CA LEU A 51 -12.05 -10.06 -2.26
C LEU A 51 -10.78 -10.79 -1.79
N LEU A 52 -9.70 -10.74 -2.57
CA LEU A 52 -8.41 -11.31 -2.19
C LEU A 52 -7.48 -10.25 -1.59
N ILE A 53 -7.36 -9.10 -2.24
CA ILE A 53 -6.42 -8.05 -1.87
C ILE A 53 -6.72 -7.50 -0.48
N LEU A 54 -7.97 -7.13 -0.20
CA LEU A 54 -8.30 -6.45 1.06
C LEU A 54 -8.10 -7.35 2.29
N PRO A 55 -8.59 -8.61 2.32
CA PRO A 55 -8.34 -9.49 3.46
C PRO A 55 -6.85 -9.81 3.65
N MET A 56 -6.12 -10.00 2.55
CA MET A 56 -4.67 -10.21 2.59
C MET A 56 -3.95 -9.03 3.23
N LEU A 57 -4.31 -7.79 2.85
CA LEU A 57 -3.72 -6.57 3.43
C LEU A 57 -4.04 -6.42 4.91
N VAL A 58 -5.27 -6.72 5.35
CA VAL A 58 -5.63 -6.71 6.78
C VAL A 58 -4.77 -7.71 7.55
N TRP A 59 -4.64 -8.93 7.04
CA TRP A 59 -3.86 -9.98 7.69
C TRP A 59 -2.37 -9.63 7.78
N LEU A 60 -1.77 -9.20 6.66
CA LEU A 60 -0.36 -8.79 6.59
C LEU A 60 -0.04 -7.61 7.50
N THR A 61 -0.96 -6.64 7.59
CA THR A 61 -0.79 -5.48 8.47
C THR A 61 -0.81 -5.89 9.93
N ALA A 62 -1.80 -6.68 10.34
CA ALA A 62 -1.90 -7.16 11.71
C ALA A 62 -0.66 -8.00 12.09
N TYR A 63 -0.26 -8.94 11.24
CA TYR A 63 0.93 -9.77 11.46
C TYR A 63 2.21 -8.92 11.52
N GLY A 64 2.41 -8.02 10.56
CA GLY A 64 3.62 -7.21 10.44
C GLY A 64 3.79 -6.20 11.58
N ILE A 65 2.69 -5.64 12.10
CA ILE A 65 2.71 -4.76 13.28
C ILE A 65 2.95 -5.57 14.55
N GLU A 66 2.25 -6.70 14.72
CA GLU A 66 2.41 -7.57 15.89
C GLU A 66 3.84 -8.09 16.02
N HIS A 67 4.39 -8.62 14.92
CA HIS A 67 5.72 -9.22 14.89
C HIS A 67 6.81 -8.19 15.24
N ARG A 68 6.78 -7.00 14.60
CA ARG A 68 7.78 -5.95 14.87
C ARG A 68 7.64 -5.33 16.25
N SER A 69 6.40 -5.12 16.73
CA SER A 69 6.16 -4.55 18.06
C SER A 69 6.69 -5.47 19.18
N LYS A 70 6.63 -6.79 19.01
CA LYS A 70 7.19 -7.77 19.96
C LYS A 70 8.72 -7.81 20.01
N GLN A 71 9.40 -7.40 18.95
CA GLN A 71 10.87 -7.35 18.89
C GLN A 71 11.44 -6.09 19.58
N ILE A 72 10.59 -5.15 19.98
CA ILE A 72 11.01 -3.91 20.64
C ILE A 72 10.79 -4.09 22.15
N GLU A 73 11.89 -4.22 22.89
CA GLU A 73 11.86 -4.40 24.36
C GLU A 73 11.47 -3.10 25.09
N ASP A 74 12.01 -1.97 24.63
CA ASP A 74 11.77 -0.67 25.24
C ASP A 74 10.40 -0.08 24.88
N GLU A 75 9.64 0.32 25.89
CA GLU A 75 8.29 0.84 25.72
C GLU A 75 8.27 2.15 24.95
N GLN A 76 9.24 3.03 25.19
CA GLN A 76 9.32 4.33 24.51
C GLN A 76 9.60 4.16 23.01
N SER A 77 10.50 3.25 22.65
CA SER A 77 10.81 2.85 21.28
C SER A 77 9.60 2.20 20.60
N ARG A 78 8.81 1.42 21.33
CA ARG A 78 7.57 0.79 20.82
C ARG A 78 6.50 1.83 20.52
N LEU A 79 6.33 2.84 21.39
CA LEU A 79 5.41 3.96 21.16
C LEU A 79 5.83 4.82 19.95
N ALA A 80 7.14 5.08 19.81
CA ALA A 80 7.70 5.77 18.65
C ALA A 80 7.44 4.99 17.36
N PHE A 81 7.63 3.67 17.37
CA PHE A 81 7.30 2.78 16.25
C PHE A 81 5.82 2.91 15.85
N HIS A 82 4.89 2.80 16.80
CA HIS A 82 3.45 2.92 16.51
C HIS A 82 3.08 4.29 15.93
N THR A 83 3.72 5.35 16.41
CA THR A 83 3.49 6.71 15.90
C THR A 83 3.99 6.87 14.47
N VAL A 84 5.18 6.35 14.15
CA VAL A 84 5.72 6.37 12.78
C VAL A 84 4.87 5.51 11.84
N ALA A 85 4.46 4.33 12.29
CA ALA A 85 3.55 3.45 11.56
C ALA A 85 2.22 4.15 11.23
N ALA A 86 1.60 4.80 12.21
CA ALA A 86 0.35 5.54 12.03
C ALA A 86 0.52 6.72 11.07
N ARG A 87 1.59 7.51 11.20
CA ARG A 87 1.89 8.63 10.27
C ARG A 87 2.09 8.15 8.84
N SER A 88 2.79 7.03 8.66
CA SER A 88 2.99 6.42 7.35
C SER A 88 1.67 5.98 6.72
N PHE A 89 0.80 5.35 7.50
CA PHE A 89 -0.54 4.96 7.06
C PHE A 89 -1.38 6.17 6.66
N VAL A 90 -1.51 7.15 7.56
CA VAL A 90 -2.33 8.35 7.32
C VAL A 90 -1.79 9.16 6.14
N GLY A 91 -0.48 9.34 6.05
CA GLY A 91 0.13 10.09 4.94
C GLY A 91 -0.18 9.46 3.58
N MET A 92 0.00 8.14 3.44
CA MET A 92 -0.30 7.45 2.19
C MET A 92 -1.79 7.37 1.89
N LEU A 93 -2.64 7.28 2.91
CA LEU A 93 -4.08 7.33 2.77
C LEU A 93 -4.55 8.67 2.20
N LEU A 94 -4.05 9.78 2.75
CA LEU A 94 -4.39 11.12 2.26
C LEU A 94 -3.87 11.34 0.85
N ILE A 95 -2.63 10.92 0.56
CA ILE A 95 -2.05 11.02 -0.79
C ILE A 95 -2.91 10.24 -1.80
N SER A 96 -3.27 8.99 -1.48
CA SER A 96 -4.09 8.18 -2.39
C SER A 96 -5.51 8.75 -2.55
N LEU A 97 -6.09 9.30 -1.49
CA LEU A 97 -7.39 9.95 -1.55
C LEU A 97 -7.37 11.15 -2.51
N ILE A 98 -6.36 12.00 -2.40
CA ILE A 98 -6.15 13.15 -3.28
C ILE A 98 -5.93 12.68 -4.73
N GLN A 99 -5.02 11.72 -4.93
CA GLN A 99 -4.72 11.18 -6.26
C GLN A 99 -5.96 10.56 -6.92
N SER A 100 -6.75 9.80 -6.16
CA SER A 100 -7.96 9.15 -6.67
C SER A 100 -9.06 10.16 -6.98
N THR A 101 -9.20 11.21 -6.15
CA THR A 101 -10.12 12.32 -6.42
C THR A 101 -9.74 13.03 -7.73
N ILE A 102 -8.46 13.36 -7.92
CA ILE A 102 -7.96 13.99 -9.15
C ILE A 102 -8.23 13.12 -10.37
N PHE A 103 -8.00 11.80 -10.25
CA PHE A 103 -8.29 10.84 -11.31
C PHE A 103 -9.78 10.79 -11.65
N SER A 104 -10.66 10.70 -10.64
CA SER A 104 -12.12 10.68 -10.82
C SER A 104 -12.68 11.98 -11.41
N LEU A 105 -12.00 13.11 -11.24
CA LEU A 105 -12.33 14.39 -11.88
C LEU A 105 -11.86 14.47 -13.35
N GLY A 106 -11.24 13.42 -13.90
CA GLY A 106 -10.77 13.35 -15.28
C GLY A 106 -9.33 13.83 -15.51
N TYR A 107 -8.62 14.25 -14.46
CA TYR A 107 -7.23 14.73 -14.55
C TYR A 107 -6.22 13.58 -14.45
N SER A 108 -6.35 12.57 -15.32
CA SER A 108 -5.55 11.34 -15.28
C SER A 108 -4.04 11.58 -15.38
N SER A 109 -3.59 12.53 -16.20
CA SER A 109 -2.17 12.90 -16.33
C SER A 109 -1.58 13.46 -15.04
N ILE A 110 -2.37 14.22 -14.27
CA ILE A 110 -1.95 14.77 -12.98
C ILE A 110 -1.88 13.65 -11.94
N ALA A 111 -2.89 12.78 -11.90
CA ALA A 111 -2.87 11.61 -11.02
C ALA A 111 -1.68 10.67 -11.30
N ALA A 112 -1.33 10.45 -12.56
CA ALA A 112 -0.14 9.68 -12.96
C ALA A 112 1.17 10.38 -12.54
N SER A 113 1.22 11.71 -12.68
CA SER A 113 2.38 12.50 -12.23
C SER A 113 2.58 12.40 -10.71
N LEU A 114 1.50 12.40 -9.93
CA LEU A 114 1.56 12.17 -8.48
C LEU A 114 2.14 10.79 -8.15
N LEU A 115 1.73 9.74 -8.88
CA LEU A 115 2.29 8.41 -8.70
C LEU A 115 3.82 8.39 -8.95
N LEU A 116 4.31 9.11 -9.96
CA LEU A 116 5.74 9.27 -10.20
C LEU A 116 6.46 10.03 -9.08
N VAL A 117 5.85 11.08 -8.54
CA VAL A 117 6.39 11.81 -7.37
C VAL A 117 6.49 10.88 -6.15
N ILE A 118 5.48 10.05 -5.90
CA ILE A 118 5.51 9.04 -4.83
C ILE A 118 6.64 8.04 -5.06
N ALA A 119 6.81 7.54 -6.29
CA ALA A 119 7.89 6.64 -6.64
C ALA A 119 9.27 7.28 -6.40
N PHE A 120 9.44 8.58 -6.71
CA PHE A 120 10.66 9.30 -6.38
C PHE A 120 10.88 9.43 -4.87
N ILE A 121 9.84 9.76 -4.09
CA ILE A 121 9.90 9.80 -2.62
C ILE A 121 10.28 8.42 -2.04
N ALA A 122 9.86 7.33 -2.70
CA ALA A 122 10.14 5.97 -2.30
C ALA A 122 11.64 5.61 -2.27
N LEU A 123 12.48 6.36 -3.01
CA LEU A 123 13.94 6.24 -2.94
C LEU A 123 14.48 6.57 -1.55
N PHE A 124 13.82 7.50 -0.84
CA PHE A 124 14.29 8.04 0.43
C PHE A 124 13.54 7.43 1.62
N LEU A 125 12.23 7.26 1.49
CA LEU A 125 11.36 6.74 2.54
C LEU A 125 11.05 5.24 2.34
N PRO A 126 10.91 4.45 3.41
CA PRO A 126 10.62 3.02 3.34
C PRO A 126 9.14 2.76 3.05
N LEU A 127 8.67 3.16 1.86
CA LEU A 127 7.29 2.97 1.40
C LEU A 127 6.94 1.50 1.11
N TYR A 128 7.93 0.59 1.11
CA TYR A 128 7.72 -0.86 1.11
C TYR A 128 7.09 -1.39 2.42
N ARG A 129 6.97 -0.55 3.45
CA ARG A 129 6.34 -0.94 4.72
C ARG A 129 4.84 -1.13 4.55
N ILE A 130 4.30 -2.16 5.20
CA ILE A 130 2.89 -2.56 5.05
C ILE A 130 1.92 -1.44 5.43
N GLU A 131 2.28 -0.57 6.38
CA GLU A 131 1.45 0.57 6.78
C GLU A 131 1.26 1.60 5.66
N ALA A 132 2.32 1.88 4.90
CA ALA A 132 2.27 2.75 3.73
C ALA A 132 1.42 2.12 2.61
N ILE A 133 1.63 0.82 2.36
CA ILE A 133 0.91 0.04 1.35
C ILE A 133 -0.60 0.06 1.64
N VAL A 134 -1.01 -0.27 2.86
CA VAL A 134 -2.43 -0.32 3.23
C VAL A 134 -3.05 1.07 3.24
N GLY A 135 -2.32 2.09 3.70
CA GLY A 135 -2.77 3.48 3.61
C GLY A 135 -3.12 3.85 2.17
N TYR A 136 -2.20 3.59 1.23
CA TYR A 136 -2.42 3.90 -0.17
C TYR A 136 -3.59 3.11 -0.77
N VAL A 137 -3.63 1.78 -0.62
CA VAL A 137 -4.70 0.97 -1.20
C VAL A 137 -6.07 1.37 -0.68
N LEU A 138 -6.21 1.59 0.64
CA LEU A 138 -7.49 1.98 1.21
C LEU A 138 -7.93 3.38 0.77
N GLY A 139 -7.00 4.32 0.62
CA GLY A 139 -7.32 5.68 0.19
C GLY A 139 -7.92 5.75 -1.22
N GLY A 140 -7.53 4.83 -2.11
CA GLY A 140 -8.07 4.76 -3.49
C GLY A 140 -9.19 3.74 -3.71
N ALA A 141 -9.36 2.78 -2.78
CA ALA A 141 -10.29 1.65 -2.94
C ALA A 141 -11.75 2.09 -3.15
N TYR A 142 -12.17 3.20 -2.55
CA TYR A 142 -13.54 3.70 -2.69
C TYR A 142 -13.84 4.24 -4.10
N PHE A 143 -12.85 4.83 -4.78
CA PHE A 143 -13.05 5.53 -6.05
C PHE A 143 -12.93 4.62 -7.26
N THR A 144 -11.97 3.70 -7.22
CA THR A 144 -11.54 2.91 -8.38
C THR A 144 -11.49 1.41 -8.10
N GLY A 145 -12.04 1.01 -6.95
CA GLY A 145 -11.80 -0.31 -6.39
C GLY A 145 -10.36 -0.47 -5.88
N PRO A 146 -10.07 -1.57 -5.17
CA PRO A 146 -8.75 -1.77 -4.57
C PRO A 146 -7.66 -2.21 -5.55
N MET A 147 -8.02 -2.71 -6.74
CA MET A 147 -7.06 -3.28 -7.70
C MET A 147 -6.17 -2.20 -8.34
N LEU A 148 -6.76 -1.08 -8.77
CA LEU A 148 -6.00 -0.01 -9.43
C LEU A 148 -4.97 0.65 -8.48
N PRO A 149 -5.33 1.04 -7.24
CA PRO A 149 -4.37 1.49 -6.25
C PRO A 149 -3.31 0.43 -5.93
N PHE A 150 -3.68 -0.86 -5.89
CA PHE A 150 -2.74 -1.95 -5.63
C PHE A 150 -1.66 -2.06 -6.71
N VAL A 151 -2.02 -1.92 -7.99
CA VAL A 151 -1.03 -1.83 -9.08
C VAL A 151 -0.12 -0.60 -8.91
N GLY A 152 -0.68 0.54 -8.52
CA GLY A 152 0.10 1.73 -8.18
C GLY A 152 1.10 1.48 -7.04
N VAL A 153 0.71 0.71 -6.02
CA VAL A 153 1.60 0.30 -4.93
C VAL A 153 2.80 -0.48 -5.45
N VAL A 154 2.59 -1.46 -6.33
CA VAL A 154 3.68 -2.30 -6.85
C VAL A 154 4.82 -1.45 -7.41
N LEU A 155 4.49 -0.38 -8.15
CA LEU A 155 5.47 0.52 -8.73
C LEU A 155 6.39 1.16 -7.66
N PHE A 156 5.83 1.88 -6.69
CA PHE A 156 6.66 2.58 -5.71
C PHE A 156 7.29 1.63 -4.68
N VAL A 157 6.68 0.48 -4.41
CA VAL A 157 7.26 -0.55 -3.53
C VAL A 157 8.52 -1.14 -4.15
N ILE A 158 8.51 -1.48 -5.45
CA ILE A 158 9.71 -1.95 -6.14
C ILE A 158 10.84 -0.93 -6.01
N VAL A 159 10.55 0.35 -6.31
CA VAL A 159 11.53 1.43 -6.17
C VAL A 159 12.06 1.52 -4.74
N SER A 160 11.17 1.46 -3.75
CA SER A 160 11.55 1.55 -2.34
C SER A 160 12.42 0.37 -1.89
N VAL A 161 12.07 -0.86 -2.30
CA VAL A 161 12.83 -2.08 -1.99
C VAL A 161 14.24 -2.00 -2.60
N VAL A 162 14.33 -1.68 -3.89
CA VAL A 162 15.62 -1.57 -4.59
C VAL A 162 16.52 -0.51 -3.93
N ALA A 163 15.96 0.65 -3.58
CA ALA A 163 16.71 1.71 -2.93
C ALA A 163 17.24 1.29 -1.54
N HIS A 164 16.41 0.65 -0.72
CA HIS A 164 16.73 0.37 0.68
C HIS A 164 17.51 -0.92 0.89
N PHE A 165 17.28 -1.95 0.08
CA PHE A 165 17.94 -3.25 0.21
C PHE A 165 19.04 -3.49 -0.83
N GLY A 166 19.03 -2.78 -1.96
CA GLY A 166 20.09 -2.86 -2.97
C GLY A 166 21.12 -1.75 -2.81
N ILE A 167 20.68 -0.49 -2.97
CA ILE A 167 21.59 0.65 -3.12
C ILE A 167 22.24 1.06 -1.79
N LYS A 168 21.45 1.30 -0.74
CA LYS A 168 21.96 1.74 0.57
C LYS A 168 23.03 0.80 1.17
N PRO A 169 22.82 -0.52 1.27
CA PRO A 169 23.84 -1.41 1.83
C PRO A 169 25.09 -1.51 0.96
N LEU A 170 24.95 -1.41 -0.36
CA LEU A 170 26.09 -1.42 -1.28
C LEU A 170 26.96 -0.18 -1.10
N ILE A 171 26.36 1.01 -0.93
CA ILE A 171 27.09 2.24 -0.60
C ILE A 171 27.83 2.11 0.73
N VAL A 172 27.19 1.54 1.75
CA VAL A 172 27.83 1.31 3.07
C VAL A 172 29.03 0.37 2.92
N ARG A 173 28.89 -0.72 2.15
CA ARG A 173 29.97 -1.69 1.92
C ARG A 173 31.15 -1.11 1.12
N LEU A 174 30.88 -0.23 0.15
CA LEU A 174 31.93 0.46 -0.61
C LEU A 174 32.64 1.54 0.21
N LYS A 175 31.94 2.17 1.16
CA LYS A 175 32.53 3.17 2.07
C LYS A 175 33.26 2.54 3.25
N ALA A 176 32.97 1.28 3.60
CA ALA A 176 33.71 0.57 4.63
C ALA A 176 35.15 0.33 4.14
N PRO A 177 36.18 0.82 4.84
CA PRO A 177 37.56 0.56 4.45
C PRO A 177 37.80 -0.95 4.43
N LYS A 178 38.43 -1.44 3.35
CA LYS A 178 38.94 -2.81 3.27
C LYS A 178 39.94 -2.98 4.42
N VAL A 179 39.52 -3.60 5.52
CA VAL A 179 40.46 -4.14 6.50
C VAL A 179 41.10 -5.34 5.81
N ILE A 180 42.29 -5.12 5.25
CA ILE A 180 43.14 -6.20 4.75
C ILE A 180 43.58 -6.97 5.99
N SER A 181 43.00 -8.15 6.20
CA SER A 181 43.53 -9.11 7.15
C SER A 181 44.81 -9.70 6.57
N GLU A 182 45.92 -9.46 7.27
CA GLU A 182 47.24 -10.09 7.04
C GLU A 182 47.17 -11.62 7.11
#